data_AF-A0A6J4I2B2-F1
#
_entry.id   AF-A0A6J4I2B2-F1
#
_cell.length_a   1.000
_cell.length_b   1.000
_cell.length_c   1.000
_cell.angle_alpha   90.00
_cell.angle_beta   90.00
_cell.angle_gamma   90.00
#
_symmetry.space_group_name_H-M   'P 1'
#
loop_
_entity.id
_entity.type
_entity.pdbx_description
1 polymer ?
#
loop_
_entity_poly.entity_id
_entity_poly.type
_entity_poly.pdbx_seq_one_letter_code
_entity_poly.pdbx_strand_id
1 'polypeptide(L)' 'MTRPEHPLSRAERRVREGEERVARQAATAEKLGETGHEWAAEAARVVLATSEQDLELARDRLRAVRARASGGLPPISD' A
#
# COMPACT_ATOMS: atom_id res chain seq x y z
N MET A 1 14.32 -23.28 -9.42
CA MET A 1 13.82 -22.04 -10.05
C MET A 1 12.39 -21.81 -9.58
N THR A 2 12.13 -20.77 -8.78
CA THR A 2 10.79 -20.46 -8.27
C THR A 2 9.95 -19.88 -9.41
N ARG A 3 8.76 -20.42 -9.65
CA ARG A 3 7.84 -19.94 -10.70
C ARG A 3 7.50 -18.46 -10.41
N PRO A 4 7.49 -17.57 -11.42
CA PRO A 4 7.10 -16.18 -11.22
C PRO A 4 5.68 -16.10 -10.65
N GLU A 5 5.50 -15.30 -9.59
CA GLU A 5 4.20 -15.08 -8.96
C GLU A 5 3.20 -14.47 -9.97
N HIS A 6 1.98 -15.00 -9.98
CA HIS A 6 0.90 -14.52 -10.85
C HIS A 6 0.63 -13.01 -10.60
N PRO A 7 0.43 -12.19 -11.64
CA PRO A 7 0.29 -10.74 -11.50
C PRO A 7 -0.81 -10.30 -10.51
N LEU A 8 -1.93 -11.02 -10.46
CA LEU A 8 -3.01 -10.75 -9.51
C LEU A 8 -2.56 -11.00 -8.06
N SER A 9 -1.95 -12.15 -7.78
CA SER A 9 -1.47 -12.49 -6.43
C SER A 9 -0.43 -11.50 -5.94
N ARG A 10 0.47 -11.05 -6.83
CA ARG A 10 1.46 -10.01 -6.52
C ARG A 10 0.79 -8.67 -6.19
N ALA A 11 -0.22 -8.27 -6.96
CA ALA A 11 -0.93 -7.02 -6.71
C ALA A 11 -1.73 -7.07 -5.39
N GLU A 12 -2.40 -8.18 -5.11
CA GLU A 12 -3.13 -8.40 -3.85
C GLU A 12 -2.19 -8.39 -2.64
N ARG A 13 -1.04 -9.06 -2.77
CA ARG A 13 -0.01 -9.05 -1.73
C ARG A 13 0.52 -7.65 -1.45
N ARG A 14 0.79 -6.84 -2.48
CA ARG A 14 1.23 -5.44 -2.30
C ARG A 14 0.20 -4.59 -1.60
N VAL A 15 -1.09 -4.74 -1.92
CA VAL A 15 -2.16 -4.02 -1.22
C VAL A 15 -2.19 -4.42 0.25
N ARG A 16 -2.18 -5.73 0.56
CA ARG A 16 -2.18 -6.21 1.95
C ARG A 16 -0.96 -5.71 2.74
N GLU A 17 0.25 -5.83 2.17
CA GLU A 17 1.48 -5.34 2.80
C GLU A 17 1.45 -3.82 3.02
N GLY A 18 0.84 -3.08 2.10
CA GLY A 18 0.62 -1.63 2.21
C GLY A 18 -0.38 -1.26 3.32
N GLU A 19 -1.51 -1.97 3.40
CA GLU A 19 -2.52 -1.77 4.45
C GLU A 19 -1.95 -2.02 5.85
N GLU A 20 -1.21 -3.12 6.02
CA GLU A 20 -0.54 -3.42 7.28
C GLU A 20 0.50 -2.36 7.65
N ARG A 21 1.22 -1.82 6.65
CA ARG A 21 2.22 -0.76 6.87
C ARG A 21 1.58 0.54 7.32
N VAL A 22 0.53 0.98 6.62
CA VAL A 22 -0.25 2.18 6.96
C VAL A 22 -0.83 2.05 8.37
N ALA A 23 -1.43 0.90 8.70
CA ALA A 23 -1.96 0.66 10.05
C ALA A 23 -0.90 0.77 11.15
N ARG A 24 0.30 0.18 10.94
CA ARG A 24 1.40 0.29 11.90
C ARG A 24 1.93 1.72 12.05
N GLN A 25 2.02 2.47 10.96
CA GLN A 25 2.51 3.86 10.98
C GLN A 25 1.50 4.79 11.64
N ALA A 26 0.20 4.61 11.38
CA ALA A 26 -0.87 5.34 12.05
C ALA A 26 -0.83 5.13 13.57
N ALA A 27 -0.75 3.88 14.03
CA ALA A 27 -0.62 3.56 15.45
C ALA A 27 0.66 4.15 16.08
N THR A 28 1.75 4.22 15.30
CA THR A 28 3.00 4.84 15.75
C THR A 28 2.85 6.35 15.92
N ALA A 29 2.25 7.04 14.94
CA ALA A 29 2.03 8.48 15.00
C ALA A 29 1.09 8.87 16.16
N GLU A 30 0.03 8.09 16.39
CA GLU A 30 -0.88 8.26 17.52
C GLU A 30 -0.15 8.12 18.86
N LYS A 31 0.59 7.02 19.05
CA LYS A 31 1.36 6.78 20.27
C LYS A 31 2.40 7.88 20.55
N LEU A 32 3.04 8.42 19.52
CA LEU A 32 3.98 9.53 19.66
C LEU A 32 3.28 10.82 20.13
N GLY A 33 2.06 11.06 19.65
CA GLY A 33 1.22 12.17 20.12
C GLY A 33 0.81 12.00 21.58
N GLU A 34 0.34 10.82 21.96
CA GLU A 34 -0.05 10.51 23.34
C GLU A 34 1.10 10.63 24.35
N THR A 35 2.34 10.36 23.91
CA THR A 35 3.54 10.41 24.76
C THR A 35 4.23 11.77 24.78
N GLY A 36 3.63 12.80 24.15
CA GLY A 36 4.14 14.17 24.17
C GLY A 36 5.32 14.42 23.21
N HIS A 37 5.59 13.50 22.28
CA HIS A 37 6.62 13.67 21.26
C HIS A 37 6.05 14.34 19.99
N GLU A 38 5.54 15.56 20.12
CA GLU A 38 4.76 16.25 19.07
C GLU A 38 5.49 16.33 17.72
N TRP A 39 6.78 16.68 17.72
CA TRP A 39 7.58 16.76 16.49
C TRP A 39 7.75 15.39 15.81
N ALA A 40 7.96 14.34 16.60
CA ALA A 40 8.08 12.97 16.08
C ALA A 40 6.74 12.46 15.54
N ALA A 41 5.63 12.80 16.21
CA ALA A 41 4.28 12.48 15.74
C ALA A 41 4.00 13.16 14.40
N GLU A 42 4.40 14.42 14.23
CA GLU A 42 4.24 15.16 12.98
C GLU A 42 5.08 14.56 11.85
N ALA A 43 6.36 14.26 12.11
CA ALA A 43 7.20 13.57 11.14
C ALA A 43 6.62 12.19 10.74
N ALA A 44 6.07 11.45 11.69
CA ALA A 44 5.41 10.17 11.44
C ALA A 44 4.14 10.34 10.58
N ARG A 45 3.35 11.41 10.79
CA ARG A 45 2.19 11.74 9.95
C ARG A 45 2.58 12.08 8.51
N VAL A 46 3.69 12.79 8.29
CA VAL A 46 4.19 13.05 6.93
C VAL A 46 4.56 11.76 6.21
N VAL A 47 5.24 10.84 6.90
CA VAL A 47 5.59 9.53 6.33
C VAL A 47 4.35 8.65 6.08
N LEU A 48 3.37 8.72 6.98
CA LEU A 48 2.08 8.05 6.82
C LEU A 48 1.36 8.52 5.56
N ALA A 49 1.28 9.84 5.33
CA ALA A 49 0.63 10.40 4.14
C ALA A 49 1.24 9.88 2.83
N THR A 50 2.58 9.79 2.75
CA THR A 50 3.25 9.17 1.59
C THR A 50 2.89 7.69 1.45
N SER A 51 2.82 6.96 2.56
CA SER A 51 2.50 5.53 2.55
C SER A 51 1.05 5.26 2.16
N GLU A 52 0.13 6.17 2.49
CA GLU A 52 -1.26 6.14 2.04
C GLU A 52 -1.38 6.38 0.53
N GLN A 53 -0.60 7.31 -0.03
CA GLN A 53 -0.53 7.53 -1.48
C GLN A 53 0.00 6.28 -2.20
N ASP A 54 1.06 5.68 -1.70
CA ASP A 54 1.62 4.43 -2.25
C ASP A 54 0.60 3.28 -2.20
N LEU A 55 -0.17 3.18 -1.12
CA LEU A 55 -1.24 2.19 -1.00
C LEU A 55 -2.35 2.43 -2.02
N GLU A 56 -2.73 3.69 -2.26
CA GLU A 56 -3.76 4.00 -3.26
C GLU A 56 -3.29 3.62 -4.68
N LEU A 57 -2.02 3.89 -5.02
CA LEU A 57 -1.41 3.44 -6.27
C LEU A 57 -1.41 1.90 -6.40
N ALA A 58 -1.13 1.19 -5.30
CA ALA A 58 -1.21 -0.27 -5.28
C ALA A 58 -2.64 -0.78 -5.50
N ARG A 59 -3.65 -0.11 -4.92
CA ARG A 59 -5.07 -0.42 -5.10
C ARG A 59 -5.53 -0.16 -6.54
N ASP A 60 -5.11 0.95 -7.13
CA ASP A 60 -5.34 1.24 -8.56
C ASP A 60 -4.77 0.15 -9.45
N ARG A 61 -3.53 -0.27 -9.18
CA ARG A 61 -2.89 -1.35 -9.93
C ARG A 61 -3.67 -2.66 -9.77
N LEU A 62 -4.15 -2.98 -8.57
CA LEU A 62 -4.98 -4.16 -8.33
C LEU A 62 -6.30 -4.09 -9.10
N ARG A 63 -7.00 -2.94 -9.08
CA ARG A 63 -8.23 -2.72 -9.87
C ARG A 63 -7.98 -2.95 -11.36
N ALA A 64 -6.89 -2.41 -11.90
CA ALA A 64 -6.51 -2.59 -13.30
C ALA A 64 -6.21 -4.06 -13.63
N VAL A 65 -5.47 -4.77 -12.78
CA VAL A 65 -5.15 -6.20 -12.97
C VAL A 65 -6.42 -7.06 -12.91
N ARG A 66 -7.34 -6.78 -11.98
CA ARG A 66 -8.63 -7.48 -11.88
C ARG A 66 -9.49 -7.28 -13.12
N ALA A 67 -9.61 -6.04 -13.61
CA ALA A 67 -10.36 -5.73 -14.83
C ALA A 67 -9.81 -6.46 -16.07
N ARG A 68 -8.48 -6.66 -16.14
CA ARG A 68 -7.82 -7.42 -17.22
C ARG A 68 -8.10 -8.91 -17.10
N ALA A 69 -8.00 -9.47 -15.89
CA ALA A 69 -8.28 -10.89 -15.64
C ALA A 69 -9.73 -11.26 -15.98
N SER A 70 -10.68 -10.32 -15.83
CA SER A 70 -12.08 -10.49 -16.21
C SER A 70 -12.40 -10.18 -17.68
N GLY A 71 -11.40 -9.94 -18.53
CA GLY A 71 -11.56 -9.69 -19.97
C GLY A 71 -11.87 -8.24 -20.39
N GLY A 72 -11.74 -7.26 -19.48
CA GLY A 72 -12.15 -5.87 -19.71
C GLY A 72 -11.09 -4.93 -20.31
N LEU A 73 -9.80 -5.30 -20.34
CA LEU A 73 -8.70 -4.42 -20.82
C LEU A 73 -7.51 -5.21 -21.42
N PRO A 74 -6.83 -4.71 -22.47
CA PRO A 74 -5.66 -5.36 -23.12
C PRO A 74 -4.39 -5.25 -22.27
N PRO A 75 -3.47 -6.24 -22.20
CA PRO A 75 -2.35 -6.35 -21.24
C PRO A 75 -1.38 -5.16 -21.19
N ILE A 76 -0.73 -4.91 -20.03
CA ILE A 76 0.29 -3.85 -19.87
C ILE A 76 1.63 -4.47 -20.26
N SER A 77 2.33 -3.86 -21.21
CA SER A 77 3.75 -4.14 -21.45
C SER A 77 4.56 -3.46 -20.34
N ASP A 78 5.30 -4.25 -19.57
CA ASP A 78 6.38 -3.78 -18.70
C ASP A 78 7.58 -3.32 -19.55
#